data_AF-A0A1X2GEW1-F1
#
_entry.id   AF-A0A1X2GEW1-F1
#
_cell.length_a   1.000
_cell.length_b   1.000
_cell.length_c   1.000
_cell.angle_alpha   90.00
_cell.angle_beta   90.00
_cell.angle_gamma   90.00
#
_symmetry.space_group_name_H-M   'P 1'
#
loop_
_entity.id
_entity.type
_entity.pdbx_description
1 polymer ?
#
loop_
_entity_poly.entity_id
_entity_poly.type
_entity_poly.pdbx_seq_one_letter_code
_entity_poly.pdbx_strand_id
1 'polypeptide(L)'
;MHSRYSLGGQSVKDNNMKLIGYIRKSPSNESHQARLASLVSMCERLRTMSNVDIVYASYSSKADAPFNQRDTKCEQKIPGTAGNTQDFLHFLSTETTPIAIVAIDFAGLTTSPIDLIDLLRYDSMAYGIDIFSFLPLQLELCFAANPSGYPNDRAKIIFAVSHLAGNPFKYMETFIPIINQPLQNLDNNPLVPTPSFTYDYKAFREHMSLTFGDINPFSFFFSSFPSFFLSLHV
;
A
#
# COMPACT_ATOMS: atom_id res chain seq x y z
N MET A 1 15.43 22.29 -19.50
CA MET A 1 15.26 22.30 -18.03
C MET A 1 13.75 22.16 -17.73
N HIS A 2 13.28 20.95 -17.45
CA HIS A 2 11.98 20.50 -16.87
C HIS A 2 12.13 18.95 -16.82
N SER A 3 12.61 18.28 -15.76
CA SER A 3 11.97 17.93 -14.47
C SER A 3 10.63 17.21 -14.66
N ARG A 4 10.29 16.05 -14.11
CA ARG A 4 10.90 15.03 -13.21
C ARG A 4 9.86 13.87 -13.18
N TYR A 5 10.32 12.62 -13.15
CA TYR A 5 9.62 11.40 -12.68
C TYR A 5 8.15 11.16 -13.10
N SER A 6 7.96 10.45 -14.21
CA SER A 6 6.83 9.54 -14.42
C SER A 6 7.20 8.19 -13.79
N LEU A 7 6.76 7.94 -12.56
CA LEU A 7 6.86 6.63 -11.92
C LEU A 7 5.45 6.23 -11.46
N GLY A 8 4.95 5.11 -11.99
CA GLY A 8 3.89 4.31 -11.36
C GLY A 8 2.54 4.21 -12.08
N GLY A 9 2.07 5.27 -12.75
CA GLY A 9 0.66 5.30 -13.21
C GLY A 9 0.32 4.57 -14.52
N GLN A 10 1.31 4.24 -15.36
CA GLN A 10 1.03 3.72 -16.71
C GLN A 10 0.79 2.21 -16.78
N SER A 11 1.25 1.40 -15.83
CA SER A 11 1.14 -0.07 -15.95
C SER A 11 -0.12 -0.69 -15.36
N VAL A 12 -1.02 0.07 -14.72
CA VAL A 12 -2.24 -0.49 -14.07
C VAL A 12 -3.43 -0.53 -15.02
N LYS A 13 -3.55 0.42 -15.95
CA LYS A 13 -4.67 0.45 -16.91
C LYS A 13 -4.66 -0.70 -17.91
N ASP A 14 -3.55 -1.42 -18.03
CA ASP A 14 -3.41 -2.55 -18.95
C ASP A 14 -4.16 -3.83 -18.51
N ASN A 15 -4.72 -3.87 -17.29
CA ASN A 15 -5.33 -5.09 -16.71
C ASN A 15 -6.88 -5.08 -16.59
N ASN A 16 -7.60 -4.25 -17.33
CA ASN A 16 -9.08 -4.15 -17.26
C ASN A 16 -9.61 -3.88 -15.83
N MET A 17 -8.80 -3.22 -15.01
CA MET A 17 -9.06 -2.90 -13.61
C MET A 17 -9.45 -1.42 -13.48
N LYS A 18 -10.38 -1.11 -12.57
CA LYS A 18 -10.74 0.28 -12.25
C LYS A 18 -9.82 0.84 -11.17
N LEU A 19 -9.26 2.02 -11.40
CA LEU A 19 -8.49 2.74 -10.40
C LEU A 19 -9.39 3.73 -9.66
N ILE A 20 -9.53 3.53 -8.36
CA ILE A 20 -10.41 4.33 -7.51
C ILE A 20 -9.58 5.10 -6.49
N GLY A 21 -9.60 6.42 -6.57
CA GLY A 21 -9.00 7.30 -5.57
C GLY A 21 -9.85 7.41 -4.30
N TYR A 22 -9.22 7.36 -3.14
CA TYR A 22 -9.84 7.71 -1.86
C TYR A 22 -9.04 8.79 -1.15
N ILE A 23 -9.73 9.83 -0.69
CA ILE A 23 -9.15 10.92 0.11
C ILE A 23 -9.94 11.14 1.39
N ARG A 24 -9.27 11.60 2.45
CA ARG A 24 -9.90 11.90 3.73
C ARG A 24 -9.29 13.14 4.35
N LYS A 25 -10.09 13.89 5.11
CA LYS A 25 -9.59 14.86 6.09
C LYS A 25 -10.05 14.52 7.50
N SER A 26 -9.15 14.72 8.46
CA SER A 26 -9.46 14.59 9.89
C SER A 26 -10.22 15.82 10.39
N PRO A 27 -11.07 15.67 11.42
CA PRO A 27 -11.59 16.81 12.15
C PRO A 27 -10.44 17.70 12.65
N SER A 28 -10.54 18.99 12.37
CA SER A 28 -9.57 20.02 12.77
C SER A 28 -10.29 21.37 12.93
N ASN A 29 -9.57 22.36 13.46
CA ASN A 29 -10.08 23.72 13.66
C ASN A 29 -9.99 24.59 12.38
N GLU A 30 -9.67 24.00 11.23
CA GLU A 30 -9.62 24.73 9.96
C GLU A 30 -11.03 25.17 9.52
N SER A 31 -11.11 26.25 8.74
CA SER A 31 -12.39 26.72 8.20
C SER A 31 -12.94 25.73 7.17
N HIS A 32 -14.26 25.77 6.97
CA HIS A 32 -14.93 24.98 5.94
C HIS A 32 -14.29 25.14 4.56
N GLN A 33 -14.03 26.39 4.14
CA GLN A 33 -13.35 26.70 2.88
C GLN A 33 -11.95 26.12 2.80
N ALA A 34 -11.15 26.20 3.87
CA ALA A 34 -9.78 25.67 3.88
C ALA A 34 -9.79 24.14 3.72
N ARG A 35 -10.67 23.46 4.43
CA ARG A 35 -10.84 22.00 4.33
C ARG A 35 -11.26 21.58 2.92
N LEU A 36 -12.26 22.26 2.37
CA LEU A 36 -12.76 21.96 1.02
C LEU A 36 -11.68 22.21 -0.03
N ALA A 37 -10.92 23.30 0.07
CA ALA A 37 -9.78 23.56 -0.80
C ALA A 37 -8.70 22.48 -0.69
N SER A 38 -8.41 21.98 0.53
CA SER A 38 -7.47 20.88 0.73
C SER A 38 -7.94 19.58 0.07
N LEU A 39 -9.22 19.21 0.24
CA LEU A 39 -9.79 18.00 -0.36
C LEU A 39 -9.83 18.08 -1.89
N VAL A 40 -10.19 19.24 -2.45
CA VAL A 40 -10.14 19.45 -3.90
C VAL A 40 -8.71 19.32 -4.42
N SER A 41 -7.73 19.91 -3.75
CA SER A 41 -6.31 19.78 -4.11
C SER A 41 -5.84 18.31 -4.05
N MET A 42 -6.25 17.56 -3.04
CA MET A 42 -5.98 16.12 -2.93
C MET A 42 -6.63 15.32 -4.07
N CYS A 43 -7.87 15.64 -4.44
CA CYS A 43 -8.57 15.01 -5.57
C CYS A 43 -7.83 15.24 -6.89
N GLU A 44 -7.46 16.48 -7.19
CA GLU A 44 -6.71 16.83 -8.40
C GLU A 44 -5.33 16.17 -8.43
N ARG A 45 -4.68 16.04 -7.26
CA ARG A 45 -3.41 15.30 -7.15
C ARG A 45 -3.58 13.82 -7.52
N LEU A 46 -4.61 13.14 -7.00
CA LEU A 46 -4.85 11.73 -7.35
C LEU A 46 -5.13 11.54 -8.85
N ARG A 47 -5.91 12.43 -9.45
CA ARG A 47 -6.20 12.41 -10.90
C ARG A 47 -4.96 12.61 -11.74
N THR A 48 -4.19 13.65 -11.44
CA THR A 48 -3.03 14.03 -12.24
C THR A 48 -1.84 13.09 -12.05
N MET A 49 -1.60 12.60 -10.83
CA MET A 49 -0.44 11.74 -10.54
C MET A 49 -0.69 10.25 -10.79
N SER A 50 -1.93 9.79 -10.60
CA SER A 50 -2.26 8.35 -10.56
C SER A 50 -3.28 7.93 -11.60
N ASN A 51 -3.80 8.86 -12.42
CA ASN A 51 -4.75 8.57 -13.49
C ASN A 51 -5.97 7.75 -13.01
N VAL A 52 -6.43 8.03 -11.78
CA VAL A 52 -7.62 7.38 -11.20
C VAL A 52 -8.87 7.73 -12.00
N ASP A 53 -9.76 6.76 -12.14
CA ASP A 53 -10.99 6.91 -12.92
C ASP A 53 -12.08 7.63 -12.10
N ILE A 54 -12.15 7.32 -10.80
CA ILE A 54 -13.15 7.84 -9.88
C ILE A 54 -12.46 8.22 -8.57
N VAL A 55 -12.92 9.28 -7.90
CA VAL A 55 -12.43 9.68 -6.57
C VAL A 55 -13.59 9.77 -5.59
N TYR A 56 -13.45 9.13 -4.43
CA TYR A 56 -14.34 9.29 -3.28
C TYR A 56 -13.63 10.02 -2.16
N ALA A 57 -14.40 10.72 -1.33
CA ALA A 57 -13.81 11.58 -0.33
C ALA A 57 -14.57 11.61 0.99
N SER A 58 -13.86 11.42 2.09
CA SER A 58 -14.39 11.66 3.42
C SER A 58 -14.09 13.08 3.88
N TYR A 59 -15.16 13.85 4.13
CA TYR A 59 -15.03 15.26 4.45
C TYR A 59 -14.37 15.47 5.82
N SER A 60 -14.80 14.74 6.85
CA SER A 60 -14.32 14.95 8.22
C SER A 60 -14.53 13.70 9.07
N SER A 61 -13.61 12.74 8.98
CA SER A 61 -13.62 11.51 9.77
C SER A 61 -12.26 11.27 10.40
N LYS A 62 -12.18 10.60 11.56
CA LYS A 62 -10.87 10.24 12.12
C LYS A 62 -10.22 9.13 11.30
N ALA A 63 -8.90 9.04 11.35
CA ALA A 63 -8.14 8.06 10.58
C ALA A 63 -8.34 6.62 11.09
N ASP A 64 -8.57 6.49 12.39
CA ASP A 64 -8.84 5.25 13.13
C ASP A 64 -10.33 4.93 13.25
N ALA A 65 -11.21 5.71 12.60
CA ALA A 65 -12.63 5.43 12.57
C ALA A 65 -12.93 4.34 11.51
N PRO A 66 -13.73 3.31 11.85
CA PRO A 66 -14.17 2.30 10.89
C PRO A 66 -14.86 2.92 9.67
N PHE A 67 -14.58 2.41 8.47
CA PHE A 67 -15.12 2.97 7.21
C PHE A 67 -16.64 3.07 7.21
N ASN A 68 -17.34 2.04 7.71
CA ASN A 68 -18.80 2.02 7.78
C ASN A 68 -19.41 3.09 8.71
N GLN A 69 -18.61 3.68 9.61
CA GLN A 69 -19.05 4.76 10.49
C GLN A 69 -18.73 6.16 9.94
N ARG A 70 -17.90 6.26 8.88
CA ARG A 70 -17.50 7.54 8.30
C ARG A 70 -18.61 8.14 7.46
N ASP A 71 -18.80 9.45 7.58
CA ASP A 71 -19.73 10.24 6.75
C ASP A 71 -21.21 9.79 6.79
N THR A 72 -21.62 8.95 7.74
CA THR A 72 -23.02 8.49 7.92
C THR A 72 -24.04 9.61 8.10
N LYS A 73 -23.59 10.79 8.52
CA LYS A 73 -24.40 12.01 8.70
C LYS A 73 -23.86 13.21 7.91
N CYS A 74 -22.88 13.00 7.03
CA CYS A 74 -22.21 14.10 6.33
C CYS A 74 -22.75 14.23 4.91
N GLU A 75 -23.49 15.31 4.67
CA GLU A 75 -24.05 15.65 3.35
C GLU A 75 -23.12 16.55 2.51
N GLN A 76 -21.92 16.83 3.01
CA GLN A 76 -21.02 17.76 2.34
C GLN A 76 -20.49 17.17 1.04
N LYS A 77 -20.83 17.81 -0.08
CA LYS A 77 -20.31 17.46 -1.39
C LYS A 77 -18.96 18.10 -1.63
N ILE A 78 -18.00 17.29 -2.09
CA ILE A 78 -16.65 17.74 -2.41
C ILE A 78 -16.55 17.82 -3.94
N PRO A 79 -16.24 18.99 -4.52
CA PRO A 79 -16.11 19.13 -5.96
C PRO A 79 -15.10 18.15 -6.54
N GLY A 80 -15.47 17.51 -7.65
CA GLY A 80 -14.61 16.54 -8.32
C GLY A 80 -14.67 15.13 -7.75
N THR A 81 -15.46 14.85 -6.70
CA THR A 81 -15.61 13.49 -6.17
C THR A 81 -16.94 12.87 -6.59
N ALA A 82 -17.00 11.54 -6.67
CA ALA A 82 -18.22 10.79 -6.99
C ALA A 82 -19.14 10.60 -5.79
N GLY A 83 -18.63 10.81 -4.58
CA GLY A 83 -19.40 10.67 -3.36
C GLY A 83 -18.53 10.69 -2.10
N ASN A 84 -19.17 10.39 -0.97
CA ASN A 84 -18.54 10.27 0.34
C ASN A 84 -18.09 8.81 0.62
N THR A 85 -17.70 8.51 1.87
CA THR A 85 -17.29 7.13 2.23
C THR A 85 -18.42 6.10 2.10
N GLN A 86 -19.68 6.48 2.31
CA GLN A 86 -20.80 5.55 2.18
C GLN A 86 -21.06 5.21 0.71
N ASP A 87 -20.97 6.21 -0.17
CA ASP A 87 -21.03 5.99 -1.62
C ASP A 87 -19.87 5.12 -2.12
N PHE A 88 -18.68 5.30 -1.54
CA PHE A 88 -17.52 4.46 -1.81
C PHE A 88 -17.76 3.00 -1.41
N LEU A 89 -18.25 2.75 -0.20
CA LEU A 89 -18.56 1.39 0.26
C LEU A 89 -19.65 0.74 -0.59
N HIS A 90 -20.70 1.48 -0.93
CA HIS A 90 -21.73 1.00 -1.84
C HIS A 90 -21.16 0.66 -3.23
N PHE A 91 -20.23 1.49 -3.74
CA PHE A 91 -19.55 1.19 -4.99
C PHE A 91 -18.74 -0.11 -4.89
N LEU A 92 -17.93 -0.28 -3.84
CA LEU A 92 -17.15 -1.51 -3.63
C LEU A 92 -18.05 -2.75 -3.53
N SER A 93 -19.22 -2.68 -2.90
CA SER A 93 -20.10 -3.85 -2.76
C SER A 93 -20.92 -4.21 -4.01
N THR A 94 -21.00 -3.30 -4.99
CA THR A 94 -21.81 -3.49 -6.20
C THR A 94 -20.98 -3.63 -7.46
N GLU A 95 -19.71 -3.22 -7.43
CA GLU A 95 -18.81 -3.31 -8.57
C GLU A 95 -18.41 -4.77 -8.84
N THR A 96 -18.33 -5.12 -10.12
CA THR A 96 -17.99 -6.49 -10.55
C THR A 96 -16.63 -6.57 -11.23
N THR A 97 -16.07 -5.41 -11.62
CA THR A 97 -14.72 -5.34 -12.17
C THR A 97 -13.68 -5.29 -11.06
N PRO A 98 -12.50 -5.91 -11.24
CA PRO A 98 -11.35 -5.72 -10.36
C PRO A 98 -11.10 -4.24 -10.04
N ILE A 99 -10.86 -3.92 -8.76
CA ILE A 99 -10.59 -2.56 -8.30
C ILE A 99 -9.18 -2.47 -7.68
N ALA A 100 -8.48 -1.38 -8.00
CA ALA A 100 -7.34 -0.88 -7.24
C ALA A 100 -7.72 0.42 -6.51
N ILE A 101 -7.56 0.44 -5.19
CA ILE A 101 -7.79 1.64 -4.38
C ILE A 101 -6.49 2.43 -4.29
N VAL A 102 -6.56 3.73 -4.53
CA VAL A 102 -5.42 4.63 -4.54
C VAL A 102 -5.60 5.71 -3.49
N ALA A 103 -4.65 5.84 -2.56
CA ALA A 103 -4.66 6.85 -1.52
C ALA A 103 -3.34 7.64 -1.49
N ILE A 104 -3.40 8.91 -1.09
CA ILE A 104 -2.22 9.78 -1.01
C ILE A 104 -1.27 9.30 0.09
N ASP A 105 -1.82 8.94 1.24
CA ASP A 105 -1.08 8.45 2.39
C ASP A 105 -1.91 7.43 3.17
N PHE A 106 -1.23 6.66 4.03
CA PHE A 106 -1.91 5.62 4.78
C PHE A 106 -3.02 6.24 5.62
N ALA A 107 -2.70 7.28 6.39
CA ALA A 107 -3.68 7.97 7.22
C ALA A 107 -4.87 8.50 6.40
N GLY A 108 -4.67 8.89 5.14
CA GLY A 108 -5.69 9.33 4.20
C GLY A 108 -6.64 8.22 3.80
N LEU A 109 -6.22 6.95 3.93
CA LEU A 109 -7.08 5.78 3.88
C LEU A 109 -7.55 5.37 5.28
N THR A 110 -6.65 4.98 6.18
CA THR A 110 -6.92 4.61 7.58
C THR A 110 -5.63 4.62 8.40
N THR A 111 -5.70 4.69 9.73
CA THR A 111 -4.56 4.35 10.61
C THR A 111 -4.72 3.00 11.30
N SER A 112 -5.86 2.33 11.10
CA SER A 112 -6.21 1.04 11.70
C SER A 112 -5.99 -0.08 10.67
N PRO A 113 -5.04 -1.02 10.90
CA PRO A 113 -4.89 -2.20 10.06
C PRO A 113 -6.13 -3.09 10.04
N ILE A 114 -6.88 -3.13 11.15
CA ILE A 114 -8.13 -3.90 11.27
C ILE A 114 -9.17 -3.34 10.30
N ASP A 115 -9.35 -2.02 10.29
CA ASP A 115 -10.31 -1.37 9.38
C ASP A 115 -9.95 -1.59 7.92
N LEU A 116 -8.65 -1.71 7.61
CA LEU A 116 -8.19 -1.99 6.26
C LEU A 116 -8.48 -3.44 5.85
N ILE A 117 -8.26 -4.39 6.75
CA ILE A 117 -8.65 -5.78 6.54
C ILE A 117 -10.16 -5.88 6.33
N ASP A 118 -10.95 -5.16 7.13
CA ASP A 118 -12.41 -5.15 6.99
C ASP A 118 -12.85 -4.50 5.68
N LEU A 119 -12.17 -3.44 5.22
CA LEU A 119 -12.40 -2.84 3.90
C LEU A 119 -12.09 -3.83 2.77
N LEU A 120 -10.96 -4.55 2.85
CA LEU A 120 -10.57 -5.57 1.87
C LEU A 120 -11.49 -6.80 1.88
N ARG A 121 -12.15 -7.08 3.00
CA ARG A 121 -13.17 -8.13 3.10
C ARG A 121 -14.56 -7.65 2.67
N TYR A 122 -14.78 -6.35 2.65
CA TYR A 122 -16.04 -5.74 2.24
C TYR A 122 -16.37 -6.05 0.78
N ASP A 123 -15.34 -6.30 -0.04
CA ASP A 123 -15.48 -6.74 -1.42
C ASP A 123 -14.49 -7.89 -1.72
N SER A 124 -15.01 -9.01 -2.24
CA SER A 124 -14.20 -10.14 -2.71
C SER A 124 -13.34 -9.85 -3.95
N MET A 125 -13.53 -8.69 -4.59
CA MET A 125 -12.88 -8.27 -5.84
C MET A 125 -11.99 -7.02 -5.68
N ALA A 126 -11.67 -6.60 -4.46
CA ALA A 126 -10.63 -5.60 -4.22
C ALA A 126 -9.26 -6.25 -4.38
N TYR A 127 -8.58 -5.98 -5.51
CA TYR A 127 -7.33 -6.66 -5.87
C TYR A 127 -6.07 -5.86 -5.49
N GLY A 128 -6.18 -4.66 -4.93
CA GLY A 128 -4.98 -3.93 -4.48
C GLY A 128 -5.23 -2.57 -3.88
N ILE A 129 -4.31 -2.14 -3.01
CA ILE A 129 -4.26 -0.79 -2.47
C ILE A 129 -2.90 -0.18 -2.80
N ASP A 130 -2.90 0.88 -3.59
CA ASP A 130 -1.73 1.73 -3.81
C ASP A 130 -1.77 2.93 -2.85
N ILE A 131 -0.74 3.08 -2.05
CA ILE A 131 -0.61 4.17 -1.07
C ILE A 131 0.68 4.91 -1.40
N PHE A 132 0.54 6.14 -1.88
CA PHE A 132 1.64 6.92 -2.45
C PHE A 132 2.79 7.24 -1.50
N SER A 133 2.64 7.05 -0.18
CA SER A 133 3.58 7.63 0.78
C SER A 133 4.06 6.79 1.94
N PHE A 134 3.73 5.50 2.12
CA PHE A 134 4.39 4.73 3.20
C PHE A 134 4.42 3.21 2.95
N LEU A 135 5.50 2.72 2.34
CA LEU A 135 5.75 1.31 2.01
C LEU A 135 6.01 0.34 3.17
N PRO A 136 6.64 0.73 4.32
CA PRO A 136 6.87 -0.21 5.42
C PRO A 136 5.57 -0.89 5.86
N LEU A 137 4.46 -0.20 5.64
CA LEU A 137 3.12 -0.62 5.97
C LEU A 137 2.44 -1.47 4.89
N GLN A 138 2.81 -1.31 3.61
CA GLN A 138 2.33 -2.21 2.54
C GLN A 138 2.84 -3.64 2.74
N LEU A 139 4.10 -3.80 3.15
CA LEU A 139 4.66 -5.11 3.53
C LEU A 139 4.00 -5.66 4.79
N GLU A 140 3.77 -4.83 5.80
CA GLU A 140 3.04 -5.25 7.01
C GLU A 140 1.62 -5.71 6.70
N LEU A 141 0.92 -5.04 5.78
CA LEU A 141 -0.38 -5.45 5.30
C LEU A 141 -0.34 -6.76 4.53
N CYS A 142 0.66 -6.97 3.66
CA CYS A 142 0.87 -8.25 2.98
C CYS A 142 1.05 -9.40 3.98
N PHE A 143 1.85 -9.19 5.03
CA PHE A 143 2.11 -10.20 6.06
C PHE A 143 0.92 -10.42 6.98
N ALA A 144 0.18 -9.37 7.33
CA ALA A 144 -1.03 -9.47 8.12
C ALA A 144 -2.17 -10.17 7.37
N ALA A 145 -2.26 -9.97 6.06
CA ALA A 145 -3.29 -10.57 5.22
C ALA A 145 -3.06 -12.08 4.98
N ASN A 146 -1.81 -12.55 5.00
CA ASN A 146 -1.48 -13.97 4.86
C ASN A 146 -0.36 -14.43 5.83
N PRO A 147 -0.63 -14.53 7.15
CA PRO A 147 0.40 -14.85 8.13
C PRO A 147 1.06 -16.22 7.91
N SER A 148 0.30 -17.21 7.41
CA SER A 148 0.80 -18.56 7.12
C SER A 148 1.75 -18.60 5.92
N GLY A 149 1.64 -17.65 4.98
CA GLY A 149 2.57 -17.50 3.86
C GLY A 149 3.95 -16.97 4.27
N TYR A 150 4.04 -16.35 5.46
CA TYR A 150 5.27 -15.72 5.96
C TYR A 150 5.59 -16.18 7.39
N PRO A 151 5.88 -17.48 7.59
CA PRO A 151 5.97 -18.09 8.92
C PRO A 151 7.15 -17.58 9.77
N ASN A 152 8.10 -16.87 9.17
CA ASN A 152 9.25 -16.29 9.85
C ASN A 152 9.72 -15.01 9.14
N ASP A 153 10.57 -14.24 9.81
CA ASP A 153 11.08 -12.97 9.30
C ASP A 153 11.88 -13.11 8.01
N ARG A 154 12.51 -14.26 7.81
CA ARG A 154 13.23 -14.54 6.56
C ARG A 154 12.30 -14.67 5.36
N ALA A 155 11.17 -15.35 5.50
CA ALA A 155 10.15 -15.42 4.45
C ALA A 155 9.64 -14.01 4.10
N LYS A 156 9.48 -13.14 5.11
CA LYS A 156 9.12 -11.72 4.91
C LYS A 156 10.20 -10.95 4.15
N ILE A 157 11.48 -11.14 4.50
CA ILE A 157 12.61 -10.49 3.83
C ILE A 157 12.73 -10.95 2.38
N ILE A 158 12.65 -12.25 2.10
CA ILE A 158 12.70 -12.79 0.73
C ILE A 158 11.60 -12.17 -0.13
N PHE A 159 10.37 -12.14 0.40
CA PHE A 159 9.23 -11.52 -0.27
C PHE A 159 9.43 -10.02 -0.48
N ALA A 160 9.93 -9.29 0.52
CA ALA A 160 10.22 -7.88 0.36
C ALA A 160 11.27 -7.65 -0.74
N VAL A 161 12.38 -8.39 -0.72
CA VAL A 161 13.46 -8.26 -1.69
C VAL A 161 12.97 -8.55 -3.12
N SER A 162 12.07 -9.52 -3.32
CA SER A 162 11.53 -9.81 -4.65
C SER A 162 10.67 -8.69 -5.25
N HIS A 163 10.25 -7.71 -4.43
CA HIS A 163 9.44 -6.56 -4.85
C HIS A 163 10.24 -5.25 -4.88
N LEU A 164 11.53 -5.28 -4.55
CA LEU A 164 12.43 -4.13 -4.71
C LEU A 164 12.65 -3.86 -6.20
N ALA A 165 12.80 -2.57 -6.55
CA ALA A 165 13.17 -2.12 -7.87
C ALA A 165 14.28 -1.04 -7.79
N GLY A 166 15.00 -0.82 -8.88
CA GLY A 166 15.99 0.26 -8.98
C GLY A 166 17.20 0.12 -8.03
N ASN A 167 17.67 1.25 -7.49
CA ASN A 167 18.87 1.30 -6.63
C ASN A 167 18.77 0.38 -5.38
N PRO A 168 17.62 0.29 -4.71
CA PRO A 168 17.45 -0.63 -3.59
C PRO A 168 17.56 -2.12 -3.94
N PHE A 169 17.01 -2.56 -5.08
CA PHE A 169 17.19 -3.95 -5.53
C PHE A 169 18.66 -4.24 -5.81
N LYS A 170 19.31 -3.36 -6.59
CA LYS A 170 20.74 -3.46 -6.91
C LYS A 170 21.63 -3.53 -5.66
N TYR A 171 21.26 -2.82 -4.60
CA TYR A 171 21.94 -2.92 -3.31
C TYR A 171 21.75 -4.30 -2.66
N MET A 172 20.52 -4.80 -2.65
CA MET A 172 20.17 -6.09 -2.04
C MET A 172 20.70 -7.30 -2.81
N GLU A 173 21.00 -7.19 -4.11
CA GLU A 173 21.59 -8.27 -4.91
C GLU A 173 22.84 -8.88 -4.26
N THR A 174 23.67 -8.07 -3.62
CA THR A 174 24.89 -8.54 -2.95
C THR A 174 24.62 -9.41 -1.71
N PHE A 175 23.41 -9.31 -1.14
CA PHE A 175 22.98 -10.06 0.05
C PHE A 175 22.04 -11.24 -0.29
N ILE A 176 21.53 -11.35 -1.52
CA ILE A 176 20.66 -12.47 -1.94
C ILE A 176 21.29 -13.85 -1.63
N PRO A 177 22.58 -14.11 -1.90
CA PRO A 177 23.19 -15.39 -1.56
C PRO A 177 23.11 -15.72 -0.07
N ILE A 178 23.25 -14.72 0.80
CA ILE A 178 23.17 -14.86 2.27
C ILE A 178 21.71 -15.11 2.68
N ILE A 179 20.77 -14.33 2.14
CA ILE A 179 19.33 -14.45 2.39
C ILE A 179 18.78 -15.82 1.94
N ASN A 180 19.42 -16.50 1.00
CA ASN A 180 19.02 -17.82 0.51
C ASN A 180 19.74 -19.01 1.19
N GLN A 181 20.76 -18.79 2.05
CA GLN A 181 21.47 -19.87 2.75
C GLN A 181 20.76 -20.38 4.01
N PRO A 182 20.52 -21.69 4.22
CA PRO A 182 19.84 -22.21 5.41
C PRO A 182 20.39 -21.61 6.73
N LEU A 183 19.52 -21.22 7.67
CA LEU A 183 19.92 -20.55 8.92
C LEU A 183 21.00 -21.33 9.69
N GLN A 184 20.94 -22.67 9.60
CA GLN A 184 21.90 -23.60 10.22
C GLN A 184 23.34 -23.47 9.69
N ASN A 185 23.56 -22.77 8.57
CA ASN A 185 24.88 -22.59 7.95
C ASN A 185 25.51 -21.23 8.27
N LEU A 186 24.78 -20.27 8.85
CA LEU A 186 25.27 -18.93 9.15
C LEU A 186 26.13 -18.90 10.43
N ASP A 187 25.81 -19.75 11.40
CA ASP A 187 26.55 -19.84 12.69
C ASP A 187 27.88 -20.61 12.56
N ASN A 188 28.10 -21.31 11.45
CA ASN A 188 29.25 -22.22 11.27
C ASN A 188 30.44 -21.59 10.50
N ASN A 189 30.33 -20.33 10.05
CA ASN A 189 31.43 -19.62 9.37
C ASN A 189 31.77 -18.30 10.09
N PRO A 190 32.71 -18.31 11.05
CA PRO A 190 33.01 -17.17 11.93
C PRO A 190 33.73 -16.00 11.26
N LEU A 191 33.98 -16.05 9.94
CA LEU A 191 34.83 -15.08 9.25
C LEU A 191 34.09 -13.88 8.65
N VAL A 192 32.75 -13.89 8.60
CA VAL A 192 31.96 -12.72 8.15
C VAL A 192 30.71 -12.60 9.03
N PRO A 193 30.58 -11.55 9.86
CA PRO A 193 29.34 -11.30 10.60
C PRO A 193 28.21 -11.13 9.60
N THR A 194 27.21 -12.01 9.68
CA THR A 194 26.02 -11.89 8.85
C THR A 194 25.22 -10.68 9.35
N PRO A 195 24.93 -9.67 8.51
CA PRO A 195 24.18 -8.50 8.95
C PRO A 195 22.78 -8.88 9.42
N SER A 196 22.33 -8.34 10.54
CA SER A 196 21.02 -8.66 11.14
C SER A 196 19.84 -8.43 10.18
N PHE A 197 19.96 -7.44 9.30
CA PHE A 197 18.95 -7.13 8.28
C PHE A 197 18.72 -8.24 7.25
N THR A 198 19.54 -9.30 7.24
CA THR A 198 19.36 -10.45 6.34
C THR A 198 18.50 -11.57 6.93
N TYR A 199 18.18 -11.52 8.24
CA TYR A 199 17.39 -12.55 8.93
C TYR A 199 16.37 -12.01 9.95
N ASP A 200 16.47 -10.75 10.36
CA ASP A 200 15.49 -10.04 11.20
C ASP A 200 14.75 -9.00 10.34
N TYR A 201 13.42 -9.14 10.24
CA TYR A 201 12.62 -8.30 9.36
C TYR A 201 12.55 -6.85 9.87
N LYS A 202 12.55 -6.65 11.18
CA LYS A 202 12.60 -5.31 11.77
C LYS A 202 13.91 -4.62 11.41
N ALA A 203 15.03 -5.32 11.58
CA ALA A 203 16.35 -4.81 11.20
C ALA A 203 16.44 -4.54 9.68
N PHE A 204 15.85 -5.40 8.85
CA PHE A 204 15.70 -5.18 7.41
C PHE A 204 15.00 -3.86 7.11
N ARG A 205 13.85 -3.64 7.72
CA ARG A 205 13.02 -2.46 7.51
C ARG A 205 13.76 -1.18 7.90
N GLU A 206 14.36 -1.17 9.09
CA GLU A 206 15.15 -0.03 9.58
C GLU A 206 16.34 0.27 8.67
N HIS A 207 17.06 -0.77 8.25
CA HIS A 207 18.20 -0.64 7.35
C HIS A 207 17.83 -0.07 5.98
N MET A 208 16.76 -0.56 5.37
CA MET A 208 16.28 -0.05 4.08
C MET A 208 15.80 1.41 4.18
N SER A 209 15.07 1.75 5.24
CA SER A 209 14.64 3.14 5.50
C SER A 209 15.81 4.10 5.73
N LEU A 210 16.84 3.67 6.46
CA LEU A 210 18.04 4.49 6.69
C LEU A 210 18.87 4.66 5.42
N THR A 211 18.99 3.61 4.60
CA THR A 211 19.87 3.58 3.43
C THR A 211 19.29 4.37 2.25
N PHE A 212 17.97 4.30 2.03
CA PHE A 212 17.32 4.88 0.85
C PHE A 212 16.35 6.03 1.19
N GLY A 213 16.18 6.35 2.48
CA GLY A 213 15.13 7.25 2.95
C GLY A 213 13.73 6.67 2.75
N ASP A 214 12.70 7.50 2.90
CA ASP A 214 11.31 7.16 2.52
C ASP A 214 11.10 7.11 0.98
N ILE A 215 12.19 7.10 0.20
CA ILE A 215 12.13 7.13 -1.26
C ILE A 215 11.86 5.71 -1.78
N ASN A 216 10.57 5.43 -1.86
CA ASN A 216 9.88 4.30 -2.49
C ASN A 216 10.75 3.24 -3.24
N PRO A 217 11.37 2.26 -2.54
CA PRO A 217 12.16 1.19 -3.15
C PRO A 217 11.42 0.07 -3.87
N PHE A 218 10.12 -0.10 -3.59
CA PHE A 218 9.37 -1.29 -3.98
C PHE A 218 8.26 -0.92 -4.97
N SER A 219 8.04 -1.76 -5.97
CA SER A 219 6.88 -1.66 -6.86
C SER A 219 5.89 -2.78 -6.52
N PHE A 220 4.88 -2.48 -5.70
CA PHE A 220 3.82 -3.42 -5.38
C PHE A 220 2.64 -3.26 -6.33
N PHE A 221 2.41 -4.28 -7.15
CA PHE A 221 1.11 -4.53 -7.76
C PHE A 221 0.52 -5.75 -7.07
N PHE A 222 -0.59 -5.60 -6.35
CA PHE A 222 -1.32 -6.71 -5.73
C PHE A 222 -2.05 -7.60 -6.77
N SER A 223 -1.63 -7.59 -8.04
CA SER A 223 -2.17 -8.43 -9.12
C SER A 223 -1.93 -9.94 -8.92
N SER A 224 -1.41 -10.35 -7.76
CA SER A 224 -1.16 -11.75 -7.45
C SER A 224 -1.27 -11.97 -5.93
N PHE A 225 -2.50 -12.05 -5.42
CA PHE A 225 -2.77 -13.21 -4.56
C PHE A 225 -2.88 -14.39 -5.51
N PRO A 226 -1.87 -15.26 -5.64
CA PRO A 226 -2.03 -16.44 -6.45
C PRO A 226 -3.04 -17.31 -5.70
N SER A 227 -4.13 -17.66 -6.37
CA SER A 227 -4.83 -18.92 -6.11
C SER A 227 -3.94 -20.14 -6.42
N PHE A 228 -2.63 -19.97 -6.63
CA PHE A 228 -1.65 -21.01 -6.92
C PHE A 228 -0.90 -21.41 -5.65
N PHE A 229 -1.58 -22.19 -4.81
CA PHE A 229 -0.89 -23.30 -4.16
C PHE A 229 -1.09 -24.55 -5.02
N LEU A 230 -0.07 -25.42 -5.04
CA LEU A 230 0.08 -26.68 -5.78
C LEU A 230 0.67 -26.57 -7.19
N SER A 231 2.00 -26.52 -7.28
CA SER A 231 2.77 -27.71 -7.66
C SER A 231 4.26 -27.41 -7.66
N LEU A 232 4.97 -27.92 -6.66
CA LEU A 232 6.33 -28.41 -6.84
C LEU A 232 6.38 -29.75 -6.10
N HIS A 233 6.14 -30.80 -6.88
CA HIS A 233 6.41 -32.17 -6.50
C HIS A 233 7.92 -32.37 -6.40
N VAL A 234 8.32 -32.97 -5.26
CA VAL A 234 9.57 -33.72 -4.98
C VAL A 234 10.87 -32.94 -5.03
#